data_AF-A0A2T9Y2A1-F1
#
_entry.id   AF-A0A2T9Y2A1-F1
#
_cell.length_a   1.000
_cell.length_b   1.000
_cell.length_c   1.000
_cell.angle_alpha   90.00
_cell.angle_beta   90.00
_cell.angle_gamma   90.00
#
_symmetry.space_group_name_H-M   'P 1'
#
loop_
_entity.id
_entity.type
_entity.pdbx_description
1 polymer ?
#
loop_
_entity_poly.entity_id
_entity_poly.type
_entity_poly.pdbx_seq_one_letter_code
_entity_poly.pdbx_strand_id
1 'polypeptide(L)'
;QSILGDRHFVDAVIEKVVIPNKEWCTSTDNNKYVKDALVQSYMESTELPLLKNIRKMHSACKSRPGISLSVLVLMSQVYTIEQLKDFRFEFSSNQYSLSWKKASDGNFTLVDYERHSPTSKTKVSDETKAKVKPEKRTGVCDMCATADYKENFKIGGGPIETTRDFYQKSQISNFCFRVLSKSGDLVQRRYYNYLSENLSHDSLYVINCLKDLLYRSEFQEFEEVNLWSDSGPHFKNADYLYSACLELPQISPSKKFKLNYFMENHDKSDVDGHFRVLSRLFKEIERNMHLSSIEDLIFALREKAKVPENIPDNSWVYHFQIYRKDAIRSLKIRAKVSSGFRKYLSFYLGDVGLMTCPLNLPDPSKYFNIDLRANVKRDIRTKKYAPDRSNPLGSDTDIMGSTSRNTQRIRVEMLIGIEVSLII
;
A
#
# COMPACT_ATOMS: atom_id res chain seq x y z
N GLN A 1 18.59 -4.27 15.06
CA GLN A 1 17.47 -4.05 16.00
C GLN A 1 16.10 -3.89 15.32
N SER A 2 15.91 -4.16 14.02
CA SER A 2 14.62 -3.94 13.31
C SER A 2 13.91 -5.19 12.78
N ILE A 3 14.37 -6.41 13.10
CA ILE A 3 13.80 -7.67 12.54
C ILE A 3 12.55 -8.14 13.31
N LEU A 4 12.27 -7.54 14.47
CA LEU A 4 11.20 -7.95 15.40
C LEU A 4 9.80 -7.40 15.09
N GLY A 5 9.66 -6.55 14.05
CA GLY A 5 8.40 -5.90 13.70
C GLY A 5 7.63 -6.57 12.55
N ASP A 6 8.15 -7.67 12.00
CA ASP A 6 7.61 -8.25 10.77
C ASP A 6 6.52 -9.30 11.09
N ARG A 7 5.26 -8.91 10.90
CA ARG A 7 4.09 -9.79 11.04
C ARG A 7 4.16 -10.98 10.08
N HIS A 8 4.81 -10.82 8.92
CA HIS A 8 5.04 -11.93 7.99
C HIS A 8 6.12 -12.90 8.48
N PHE A 9 7.09 -12.45 9.27
CA PHE A 9 8.04 -13.35 9.92
C PHE A 9 7.35 -14.18 11.01
N VAL A 10 6.47 -13.57 11.80
CA VAL A 10 5.67 -14.26 12.81
C VAL A 10 4.68 -15.24 12.17
N ASP A 11 3.98 -14.83 11.11
CA ASP A 11 3.04 -15.69 10.38
C ASP A 11 3.77 -16.84 9.64
N ALA A 12 4.95 -16.59 9.07
CA ALA A 12 5.76 -17.64 8.43
C ALA A 12 6.35 -18.63 9.45
N VAL A 13 6.61 -18.20 10.69
CA VAL A 13 7.00 -19.09 11.79
C VAL A 13 5.80 -19.92 12.24
N ILE A 14 4.61 -19.34 12.38
CA ILE A 14 3.38 -20.07 12.74
C ILE A 14 3.03 -21.11 11.66
N GLU A 15 3.10 -20.75 10.38
CA GLU A 15 2.76 -21.64 9.26
C GLU A 15 3.76 -22.80 9.10
N LYS A 16 5.03 -22.61 9.47
CA LYS A 16 6.06 -23.66 9.44
C LYS A 16 6.16 -24.49 10.73
N VAL A 17 5.75 -23.96 11.88
CA VAL A 17 5.90 -24.63 13.20
C VAL A 17 4.61 -25.33 13.64
N VAL A 18 3.43 -24.80 13.33
CA VAL A 18 2.16 -25.29 13.91
C VAL A 18 1.43 -26.29 13.00
N ILE A 19 1.66 -26.24 11.67
CA ILE A 19 0.84 -26.98 10.69
C ILE A 19 1.37 -28.38 10.26
N PRO A 20 2.65 -28.79 10.40
CA PRO A 20 3.06 -30.11 9.87
C PRO A 20 2.51 -31.33 10.63
N ASN A 21 1.86 -31.16 11.79
CA ASN A 21 1.58 -32.28 12.71
C ASN A 21 0.28 -33.08 12.46
N LYS A 22 -0.41 -32.90 11.33
CA LYS A 22 -1.66 -33.66 11.07
C LYS A 22 -1.68 -34.61 9.88
N GLU A 23 -0.76 -34.51 8.92
CA GLU A 23 -0.92 -35.26 7.65
C GLU A 23 0.09 -36.38 7.38
N TRP A 24 1.02 -36.68 8.29
CA TRP A 24 2.04 -37.73 8.06
C TRP A 24 1.69 -39.12 8.63
N CYS A 25 0.49 -39.31 9.18
CA CYS A 25 0.09 -40.56 9.85
C CYS A 25 -0.53 -41.63 8.93
N THR A 26 -0.49 -41.50 7.60
CA THR A 26 -1.09 -42.51 6.70
C THR A 26 -0.22 -42.84 5.49
N SER A 27 0.70 -43.82 5.61
CA SER A 27 1.16 -44.70 4.50
C SER A 27 2.32 -45.66 4.91
N THR A 28 1.97 -46.95 4.97
CA THR A 28 2.72 -48.20 4.68
C THR A 28 4.25 -48.30 4.82
N ASP A 29 4.68 -48.68 6.02
CA ASP A 29 5.44 -49.88 6.45
C ASP A 29 6.80 -50.33 5.89
N ASN A 30 7.47 -49.69 4.93
CA ASN A 30 8.85 -50.13 4.59
C ASN A 30 9.94 -49.05 4.59
N ASN A 31 9.67 -47.87 5.15
CA ASN A 31 10.69 -46.81 5.25
C ASN A 31 10.56 -45.94 6.51
N LYS A 32 9.93 -46.48 7.56
CA LYS A 32 9.62 -45.76 8.80
C LYS A 32 10.88 -45.33 9.55
N TYR A 33 11.85 -46.23 9.72
CA TYR A 33 13.09 -45.93 10.45
C TYR A 33 13.98 -44.89 9.76
N VAL A 34 14.05 -44.88 8.43
CA VAL A 34 14.86 -43.91 7.68
C VAL A 34 14.17 -42.54 7.64
N LYS A 35 12.83 -42.51 7.51
CA LYS A 35 12.05 -41.27 7.63
C LYS A 35 12.13 -40.69 9.03
N ASP A 36 11.98 -41.50 10.07
CA ASP A 36 12.05 -41.05 11.46
C ASP A 36 13.45 -40.51 11.78
N ALA A 37 14.52 -41.16 11.30
CA ALA A 37 15.89 -40.67 11.46
C ALA A 37 16.18 -39.39 10.65
N LEU A 38 15.65 -39.25 9.43
CA LEU A 38 15.79 -38.04 8.62
C LEU A 38 14.97 -36.86 9.16
N VAL A 39 13.76 -37.12 9.65
CA VAL A 39 12.91 -36.13 10.31
C VAL A 39 13.55 -35.69 11.62
N GLN A 40 14.06 -36.63 12.43
CA GLN A 40 14.79 -36.34 13.66
C GLN A 40 16.06 -35.50 13.37
N SER A 41 16.87 -35.90 12.39
CA SER A 41 18.06 -35.15 11.96
C SER A 41 17.73 -33.76 11.40
N TYR A 42 16.65 -33.63 10.64
CA TYR A 42 16.20 -32.37 10.06
C TYR A 42 15.63 -31.42 11.13
N MET A 43 14.84 -31.94 12.07
CA MET A 43 14.33 -31.22 13.24
C MET A 43 15.52 -30.73 14.08
N GLU A 44 16.44 -31.60 14.44
CA GLU A 44 17.65 -31.24 15.21
C GLU A 44 18.52 -30.19 14.50
N SER A 45 18.61 -30.21 13.15
CA SER A 45 19.42 -29.26 12.39
C SER A 45 18.83 -27.84 12.30
N THR A 46 17.50 -27.67 12.42
CA THR A 46 16.80 -26.39 12.22
C THR A 46 16.17 -25.81 13.49
N GLU A 47 15.83 -26.68 14.45
CA GLU A 47 15.21 -26.33 15.72
C GLU A 47 16.19 -25.60 16.67
N LEU A 48 17.45 -26.04 16.73
CA LEU A 48 18.48 -25.42 17.57
C LEU A 48 18.80 -23.94 17.21
N PRO A 49 19.02 -23.59 15.93
CA PRO A 49 19.16 -22.18 15.52
C PRO A 49 17.91 -21.34 15.82
N LEU A 50 16.72 -21.91 15.64
CA LEU A 50 15.45 -21.23 15.89
C LEU A 50 15.25 -20.96 17.39
N LEU A 51 15.44 -21.97 18.24
CA LEU A 51 15.44 -21.87 19.70
C LEU A 51 16.42 -20.79 20.19
N LYS A 52 17.63 -20.75 19.61
CA LYS A 52 18.63 -19.73 19.93
C LYS A 52 18.17 -18.32 19.58
N ASN A 53 17.49 -18.13 18.45
CA ASN A 53 16.97 -16.83 18.03
C ASN A 53 15.79 -16.38 18.91
N ILE A 54 14.87 -17.29 19.22
CA ILE A 54 13.72 -17.01 20.11
C ILE A 54 14.21 -16.70 21.52
N ARG A 55 15.23 -17.41 22.02
CA ARG A 55 15.87 -17.08 23.30
C ARG A 55 16.47 -15.68 23.31
N LYS A 56 17.22 -15.30 22.26
CA LYS A 56 17.78 -13.94 22.15
C LYS A 56 16.69 -12.88 22.14
N MET A 57 15.59 -13.13 21.43
CA MET A 57 14.42 -12.27 21.39
C MET A 57 13.79 -12.12 22.78
N HIS A 58 13.52 -13.23 23.47
CA HIS A 58 13.03 -13.24 24.85
C HIS A 58 13.95 -12.45 25.80
N SER A 59 15.26 -12.68 25.70
CA SER A 59 16.28 -12.01 26.52
C SER A 59 16.27 -10.48 26.32
N ALA A 60 16.18 -10.03 25.07
CA ALA A 60 16.14 -8.61 24.72
C ALA A 60 14.85 -7.92 25.22
N CYS A 61 13.79 -8.69 25.43
CA CYS A 61 12.49 -8.20 25.87
C CYS A 61 12.28 -8.23 27.39
N LYS A 62 13.25 -8.69 28.20
CA LYS A 62 13.11 -8.76 29.67
C LYS A 62 12.74 -7.42 30.33
N SER A 63 13.15 -6.29 29.76
CA SER A 63 12.78 -4.96 30.25
C SER A 63 11.32 -4.57 29.98
N ARG A 64 10.57 -5.39 29.22
CA ARG A 64 9.18 -5.17 28.84
C ARG A 64 8.36 -6.43 29.15
N PRO A 65 7.79 -6.54 30.37
CA PRO A 65 7.19 -7.78 30.87
C PRO A 65 6.09 -8.37 29.96
N GLY A 66 5.27 -7.54 29.33
CA GLY A 66 4.22 -7.98 28.41
C GLY A 66 4.74 -8.59 27.10
N ILE A 67 5.83 -8.04 26.56
CA ILE A 67 6.42 -8.49 25.28
C ILE A 67 7.25 -9.76 25.50
N SER A 68 8.03 -9.82 26.58
CA SER A 68 8.78 -11.04 26.96
C SER A 68 7.85 -12.23 27.12
N LEU A 69 6.69 -12.02 27.75
CA LEU A 69 5.66 -13.04 27.92
C LEU A 69 5.11 -13.53 26.57
N SER A 70 4.73 -12.62 25.67
CA SER A 70 4.21 -12.98 24.34
C SER A 70 5.23 -13.72 23.47
N VAL A 71 6.53 -13.47 23.65
CA VAL A 71 7.59 -14.27 23.00
C VAL A 71 7.65 -15.69 23.57
N LEU A 72 7.46 -15.84 24.88
CA LEU A 72 7.48 -17.15 25.55
C LEU A 72 6.28 -18.03 25.16
N VAL A 73 5.13 -17.41 24.81
CA VAL A 73 3.92 -18.10 24.31
C VAL A 73 4.22 -19.01 23.12
N LEU A 74 5.16 -18.62 22.25
CA LEU A 74 5.54 -19.41 21.06
C LEU A 74 6.14 -20.78 21.41
N MET A 75 6.65 -20.94 22.63
CA MET A 75 7.40 -22.11 23.06
C MET A 75 6.66 -22.94 24.12
N SER A 76 5.71 -22.32 24.84
CA SER A 76 5.12 -22.91 26.05
C SER A 76 4.22 -24.12 25.81
N GLN A 77 3.70 -24.32 24.60
CA GLN A 77 2.93 -25.54 24.26
C GLN A 77 3.80 -26.68 23.72
N VAL A 78 5.05 -26.39 23.34
CA VAL A 78 5.93 -27.34 22.66
C VAL A 78 6.96 -27.91 23.64
N TYR A 79 7.42 -27.11 24.61
CA TYR A 79 8.46 -27.51 25.56
C TYR A 79 8.02 -27.32 27.00
N THR A 80 8.46 -28.22 27.88
CA THR A 80 8.24 -28.12 29.32
C THR A 80 9.12 -27.03 29.96
N ILE A 81 8.79 -26.65 31.19
CA ILE A 81 9.59 -25.72 32.00
C ILE A 81 11.06 -26.17 32.08
N GLU A 82 11.28 -27.46 32.29
CA GLU A 82 12.62 -28.05 32.46
C GLU A 82 13.41 -27.97 31.14
N GLN A 83 12.80 -28.35 30.02
CA GLN A 83 13.43 -28.26 28.70
C GLN A 83 13.80 -26.81 28.33
N LEU A 84 12.93 -25.83 28.59
CA LEU A 84 13.25 -24.43 28.32
C LEU A 84 14.37 -23.89 29.22
N LYS A 85 14.47 -24.35 30.47
CA LYS A 85 15.58 -24.02 31.36
C LYS A 85 16.89 -24.63 30.85
N ASP A 86 16.88 -25.84 30.32
CA ASP A 86 18.05 -26.48 29.69
C ASP A 86 18.51 -25.71 28.45
N PHE A 87 17.58 -25.15 27.68
CA PHE A 87 17.89 -24.23 26.57
C PHE A 87 18.34 -22.82 27.02
N ARG A 88 18.46 -22.59 28.34
CA ARG A 88 18.89 -21.33 28.98
C ARG A 88 17.90 -20.18 28.84
N PHE A 89 16.60 -20.46 28.76
CA PHE A 89 15.60 -19.40 28.93
C PHE A 89 15.50 -19.03 30.42
N GLU A 90 15.33 -17.73 30.68
CA GLU A 90 15.20 -17.20 32.04
C GLU A 90 13.82 -16.56 32.22
N PHE A 91 12.98 -17.16 33.05
CA PHE A 91 11.63 -16.70 33.38
C PHE A 91 11.23 -17.21 34.77
N SER A 92 10.22 -16.59 35.39
CA SER A 92 9.61 -17.07 36.63
C SER A 92 8.54 -18.14 36.34
N SER A 93 8.23 -18.97 37.34
CA SER A 93 7.16 -19.98 37.22
C SER A 93 5.81 -19.35 36.83
N ASN A 94 5.51 -18.16 37.36
CA ASN A 94 4.29 -17.41 37.03
C ASN A 94 4.28 -16.95 35.56
N GLN A 95 5.42 -16.51 35.02
CA GLN A 95 5.54 -16.12 33.61
C GLN A 95 5.27 -17.30 32.68
N TYR A 96 5.79 -18.49 33.00
CA TYR A 96 5.53 -19.69 32.21
C TYR A 96 4.04 -20.11 32.27
N SER A 97 3.43 -20.13 33.46
CA SER A 97 2.02 -20.48 33.60
C SER A 97 1.11 -19.52 32.82
N LEU A 98 1.43 -18.22 32.82
CA LEU A 98 0.71 -17.22 32.04
C LEU A 98 0.92 -17.37 30.54
N SER A 99 2.14 -17.68 30.07
CA SER A 99 2.39 -17.91 28.64
C SER A 99 1.70 -19.19 28.15
N TRP A 100 1.71 -20.25 28.96
CA TRP A 100 1.04 -21.50 28.65
C TRP A 100 -0.47 -21.29 28.51
N LYS A 101 -1.09 -20.59 29.47
CA LYS A 101 -2.51 -20.25 29.39
C LYS A 101 -2.84 -19.43 28.14
N LYS A 102 -2.05 -18.39 27.84
CA LYS A 102 -2.22 -17.59 26.62
C LYS A 102 -2.09 -18.42 25.33
N ALA A 103 -1.15 -19.35 25.28
CA ALA A 103 -1.00 -20.26 24.15
C ALA A 103 -2.21 -21.18 24.00
N SER A 104 -2.73 -21.72 25.10
CA SER A 104 -3.94 -22.55 25.13
C SER A 104 -5.20 -21.80 24.71
N ASP A 105 -5.26 -20.50 25.00
CA ASP A 105 -6.33 -19.61 24.55
C ASP A 105 -6.13 -19.11 23.09
N GLY A 106 -5.07 -19.55 22.39
CA GLY A 106 -4.75 -19.14 21.03
C GLY A 106 -4.33 -17.67 20.88
N ASN A 107 -3.93 -17.01 21.97
CA ASN A 107 -3.63 -15.59 22.01
C ASN A 107 -2.12 -15.32 21.84
N PHE A 108 -1.71 -15.12 20.59
CA PHE A 108 -0.32 -14.83 20.20
C PHE A 108 -0.04 -13.32 19.99
N THR A 109 -0.90 -12.44 20.52
CA THR A 109 -0.75 -10.99 20.30
C THR A 109 0.39 -10.37 21.11
N LEU A 110 1.12 -9.43 20.50
CA LEU A 110 2.04 -8.54 21.19
C LEU A 110 1.19 -7.37 21.76
N VAL A 111 0.97 -7.35 23.06
CA VAL A 111 0.16 -6.31 23.73
C VAL A 111 0.85 -4.95 23.58
N ASP A 112 0.06 -3.96 23.11
CA ASP A 112 0.33 -2.52 23.06
C ASP A 112 1.72 -2.09 22.56
N TYR A 113 1.91 -2.19 21.24
CA TYR A 113 2.87 -1.33 20.56
C TYR A 113 2.28 0.10 20.46
N GLU A 114 2.32 0.86 21.55
CA GLU A 114 2.24 2.32 21.44
C GLU A 114 3.49 2.80 20.71
N ARG A 115 3.31 3.28 19.46
CA ARG A 115 4.36 4.00 18.73
C ARG A 115 4.63 5.32 19.44
N HIS A 116 5.47 5.29 20.48
CA HIS A 116 6.36 6.42 20.70
C HIS A 116 7.37 6.43 19.56
N SER A 117 6.96 7.01 18.43
CA SER A 117 7.92 7.45 17.42
C SER A 117 8.83 8.46 18.14
N PRO A 118 10.13 8.19 18.33
CA PRO A 118 11.01 9.28 18.69
C PRO A 118 10.87 10.29 17.57
N THR A 119 10.48 11.51 17.90
CA THR A 119 10.57 12.63 16.96
C THR A 119 12.06 12.83 16.73
N SER A 120 12.63 12.15 15.73
CA SER A 120 14.04 12.34 15.39
C SER A 120 14.19 13.74 14.81
N LYS A 121 14.55 14.70 15.65
CA LYS A 121 15.05 16.01 15.23
C LYS A 121 16.50 15.93 14.74
N THR A 122 17.13 14.77 14.85
CA THR A 122 18.53 14.56 14.48
C THR A 122 18.64 14.39 12.98
N LYS A 123 19.32 15.34 12.32
CA LYS A 123 19.75 15.20 10.92
C LYS A 123 20.53 13.89 10.77
N VAL A 124 20.19 13.12 9.74
CA VAL A 124 20.96 11.94 9.32
C VAL A 124 22.41 12.36 9.09
N SER A 125 23.36 11.69 9.74
CA SER A 125 24.79 12.01 9.63
C SER A 125 25.29 11.85 8.19
N ASP A 126 26.25 12.69 7.80
CA ASP A 126 26.81 12.65 6.45
C ASP A 126 27.56 11.33 6.15
N GLU A 127 28.06 10.65 7.19
CA GLU A 127 28.60 9.29 7.08
C GLU A 127 27.54 8.25 6.69
N THR A 128 26.30 8.39 7.19
CA THR A 128 25.20 7.48 6.83
C THR A 128 24.78 7.72 5.38
N LYS A 129 24.77 8.98 4.93
CA LYS A 129 24.53 9.33 3.52
C LYS A 129 25.65 8.82 2.60
N ALA A 130 26.90 8.82 3.08
CA ALA A 130 28.04 8.32 2.31
C ALA A 130 28.07 6.78 2.18
N LYS A 131 27.53 6.04 3.15
CA LYS A 131 27.37 4.58 3.09
C LYS A 131 26.22 4.14 2.17
N VAL A 132 25.26 5.02 1.89
CA VAL A 132 24.23 4.86 0.85
C VAL A 132 24.64 5.67 -0.38
N LYS A 133 25.85 5.43 -0.92
CA LYS A 133 26.17 5.90 -2.26
C LYS A 133 25.55 4.90 -3.24
N PRO A 134 24.52 5.29 -4.01
CA PRO A 134 24.05 4.44 -5.10
C PRO A 134 25.21 4.22 -6.06
N GLU A 135 25.38 2.99 -6.54
CA GLU A 135 26.23 2.71 -7.70
C GLU A 135 25.89 3.72 -8.80
N LYS A 136 26.89 4.52 -9.20
CA LYS A 136 26.74 5.44 -10.32
C LYS A 136 26.58 4.59 -11.59
N ARG A 137 25.34 4.30 -11.98
CA ARG A 137 25.03 3.93 -13.36
C ARG A 137 25.17 5.19 -14.20
N THR A 138 26.37 5.41 -14.72
CA THR A 138 26.66 6.48 -15.66
C THR A 138 26.09 6.10 -17.03
N GLY A 139 25.14 6.89 -17.54
CA GLY A 139 24.72 6.83 -18.94
C GLY A 139 23.25 6.50 -19.24
N VAL A 140 22.44 6.13 -18.24
CA VAL A 140 21.01 5.85 -18.46
C VAL A 140 20.18 7.02 -17.95
N CYS A 141 19.34 7.59 -18.83
CA CYS A 141 18.30 8.51 -18.43
C CYS A 141 17.22 7.72 -17.68
N ASP A 142 17.13 7.96 -16.37
CA ASP A 142 16.19 7.28 -15.49
C ASP A 142 15.00 8.21 -15.16
N MET A 143 13.80 7.67 -15.32
CA MET A 143 12.56 8.28 -14.82
C MET A 143 12.03 7.49 -13.62
N CYS A 144 11.70 8.20 -12.54
CA CYS A 144 10.99 7.66 -11.40
C CYS A 144 9.70 8.45 -11.17
N ALA A 145 8.56 7.82 -11.37
CA ALA A 145 7.24 8.41 -11.17
C ALA A 145 6.59 7.83 -9.91
N THR A 146 6.28 8.68 -8.93
CA THR A 146 5.50 8.34 -7.75
C THR A 146 4.08 8.86 -7.92
N ALA A 147 3.07 8.02 -7.70
CA ALA A 147 1.68 8.37 -7.94
C ALA A 147 0.83 8.26 -6.66
N ASP A 148 -0.09 9.20 -6.47
CA ASP A 148 -1.08 9.13 -5.39
C ASP A 148 -2.33 10.00 -5.71
N TYR A 149 -3.41 9.79 -4.96
CA TYR A 149 -4.63 10.59 -4.99
C TYR A 149 -4.69 11.56 -3.81
N LYS A 150 -5.07 12.80 -4.13
CA LYS A 150 -5.42 13.80 -3.15
C LYS A 150 -6.85 13.55 -2.64
N GLU A 151 -7.08 13.80 -1.35
CA GLU A 151 -8.45 14.00 -0.85
C GLU A 151 -9.16 15.12 -1.64
N ASN A 152 -10.33 14.82 -2.21
CA ASN A 152 -11.04 15.67 -3.16
C ASN A 152 -11.16 17.14 -2.70
N PHE A 153 -10.85 18.07 -3.61
CA PHE A 153 -11.17 19.49 -3.42
C PHE A 153 -12.69 19.68 -3.45
N LYS A 154 -13.20 20.64 -2.68
CA LYS A 154 -14.63 20.98 -2.65
C LYS A 154 -14.82 22.37 -3.23
N ILE A 155 -15.16 22.46 -4.52
CA ILE A 155 -15.39 23.74 -5.22
C ILE A 155 -16.87 24.16 -5.10
N GLY A 156 -17.18 25.42 -5.40
CA GLY A 156 -18.48 26.04 -5.14
C GLY A 156 -18.54 26.81 -3.81
N GLY A 157 -17.42 26.89 -3.09
CA GLY A 157 -17.23 27.79 -1.95
C GLY A 157 -16.71 29.16 -2.36
N GLY A 158 -16.74 30.11 -1.42
CA GLY A 158 -16.17 31.44 -1.57
C GLY A 158 -15.94 32.10 -0.22
N PRO A 159 -15.57 33.40 -0.19
CA PRO A 159 -15.27 34.13 1.04
C PRO A 159 -16.42 34.15 2.05
N ILE A 160 -17.66 34.05 1.56
CA ILE A 160 -18.89 33.96 2.34
C ILE A 160 -19.57 32.65 1.96
N GLU A 161 -19.88 31.82 2.94
CA GLU A 161 -20.48 30.50 2.74
C GLU A 161 -21.79 30.40 3.55
N THR A 162 -22.91 30.17 2.89
CA THR A 162 -24.17 29.87 3.59
C THR A 162 -24.25 28.37 3.92
N THR A 163 -25.06 27.99 4.91
CA THR A 163 -25.28 26.57 5.26
C THR A 163 -25.73 25.73 4.08
N ARG A 164 -26.42 26.33 3.10
CA ARG A 164 -26.86 25.66 1.87
C ARG A 164 -25.71 25.37 0.91
N ASP A 165 -24.76 26.30 0.79
CA ASP A 165 -23.63 26.20 -0.13
C ASP A 165 -22.67 25.07 0.29
N PHE A 166 -22.50 24.86 1.60
CA PHE A 166 -21.62 23.83 2.16
C PHE A 166 -21.97 22.41 1.67
N TYR A 167 -23.26 22.08 1.56
CA TYR A 167 -23.71 20.76 1.10
C TYR A 167 -23.78 20.63 -0.43
N GLN A 168 -23.71 21.73 -1.16
CA GLN A 168 -23.80 21.75 -2.62
C GLN A 168 -22.45 21.82 -3.33
N LYS A 169 -21.34 21.88 -2.58
CA LYS A 169 -19.99 21.90 -3.14
C LYS A 169 -19.70 20.68 -4.02
N SER A 170 -19.19 20.93 -5.22
CA SER A 170 -18.76 19.90 -6.15
C SER A 170 -17.40 19.35 -5.70
N GLN A 171 -17.27 18.03 -5.67
CA GLN A 171 -16.00 17.39 -5.35
C GLN A 171 -15.16 17.21 -6.62
N ILE A 172 -13.90 17.61 -6.54
CA ILE A 172 -12.92 17.46 -7.63
C ILE A 172 -11.79 16.57 -7.13
N SER A 173 -11.64 15.42 -7.78
CA SER A 173 -10.47 14.55 -7.57
C SER A 173 -9.21 15.21 -8.14
N ASN A 174 -8.07 14.95 -7.50
CA ASN A 174 -6.76 15.25 -8.09
C ASN A 174 -5.87 14.03 -7.97
N PHE A 175 -5.54 13.44 -9.12
CA PHE A 175 -4.56 12.38 -9.24
C PHE A 175 -3.22 13.00 -9.65
N CYS A 176 -2.14 12.69 -8.93
CA CYS A 176 -0.85 13.34 -9.19
C CYS A 176 0.26 12.33 -9.41
N PHE A 177 1.07 12.58 -10.45
CA PHE A 177 2.41 12.00 -10.58
C PHE A 177 3.46 13.01 -10.14
N ARG A 178 4.34 12.60 -9.24
CA ARG A 178 5.62 13.26 -8.99
C ARG A 178 6.69 12.52 -9.80
N VAL A 179 7.25 13.20 -10.79
CA VAL A 179 8.30 12.65 -11.65
C VAL A 179 9.64 13.23 -11.23
N LEU A 180 10.55 12.34 -10.85
CA LEU A 180 11.97 12.61 -10.83
C LEU A 180 12.60 12.10 -12.11
N SER A 181 13.28 12.97 -12.83
CA SER A 181 14.06 12.62 -14.01
C SER A 181 15.51 13.01 -13.80
N LYS A 182 16.43 12.13 -14.19
CA LYS A 182 17.85 12.41 -14.19
C LYS A 182 18.38 12.33 -15.63
N SER A 183 18.98 13.43 -16.10
CA SER A 183 19.70 13.48 -17.38
C SER A 183 21.09 14.05 -17.10
N GLY A 184 22.12 13.20 -17.24
CA GLY A 184 23.48 13.54 -16.77
C GLY A 184 23.51 13.82 -15.26
N ASP A 185 24.06 14.98 -14.88
CA ASP A 185 24.10 15.45 -13.48
C ASP A 185 22.86 16.26 -13.07
N LEU A 186 21.97 16.58 -14.01
CA LEU A 186 20.77 17.35 -13.74
C LEU A 186 19.64 16.44 -13.24
N VAL A 187 19.16 16.73 -12.02
CA VAL A 187 17.96 16.11 -11.46
C VAL A 187 16.83 17.12 -11.49
N GLN A 188 15.74 16.76 -12.16
CA GLN A 188 14.54 17.59 -12.22
C GLN A 188 13.39 16.92 -11.49
N ARG A 189 12.57 17.77 -10.85
CA ARG A 189 11.37 17.35 -10.13
C ARG A 189 10.15 18.06 -10.72
N ARG A 190 9.21 17.29 -11.23
CA ARG A 190 7.97 17.79 -11.82
C ARG A 190 6.77 17.13 -11.17
N TYR A 191 5.66 17.87 -11.04
CA TYR A 191 4.39 17.35 -10.56
C TYR A 191 3.32 17.51 -11.63
N TYR A 192 2.66 16.43 -12.01
CA TYR A 192 1.59 16.41 -13.01
C TYR A 192 0.28 16.09 -12.33
N ASN A 193 -0.58 17.10 -12.20
CA ASN A 193 -1.87 17.04 -11.51
C ASN A 193 -2.98 16.89 -12.53
N TYR A 194 -3.71 15.78 -12.44
CA TYR A 194 -4.88 15.45 -13.25
C TYR A 194 -6.11 15.69 -12.38
N LEU A 195 -6.80 16.80 -12.63
CA LEU A 195 -8.03 17.13 -11.91
C LEU A 195 -9.22 16.55 -12.67
N SER A 196 -10.20 16.00 -11.96
CA SER A 196 -11.40 15.46 -12.59
C SER A 196 -12.60 15.47 -11.66
N GLU A 197 -13.79 15.65 -12.23
CA GLU A 197 -15.07 15.37 -11.57
C GLU A 197 -15.29 13.87 -11.35
N ASN A 198 -14.48 13.01 -11.98
CA ASN A 198 -14.55 11.57 -11.75
C ASN A 198 -13.98 11.17 -10.38
N LEU A 199 -14.86 10.85 -9.44
CA LEU A 199 -14.51 10.41 -8.08
C LEU A 199 -14.34 8.89 -7.96
N SER A 200 -14.39 8.13 -9.06
CA SER A 200 -14.34 6.66 -9.00
C SER A 200 -13.01 6.13 -8.46
N HIS A 201 -11.94 6.93 -8.58
CA HIS A 201 -10.55 6.58 -8.25
C HIS A 201 -10.22 5.16 -8.73
N ASP A 202 -10.55 4.88 -9.99
CA ASP A 202 -10.38 3.54 -10.56
C ASP A 202 -9.05 3.39 -11.32
N SER A 203 -8.64 2.14 -11.53
CA SER A 203 -7.43 1.81 -12.28
C SER A 203 -7.41 2.35 -13.71
N LEU A 204 -8.58 2.52 -14.35
CA LEU A 204 -8.64 3.03 -15.72
C LEU A 204 -8.27 4.51 -15.75
N TYR A 205 -8.73 5.29 -14.78
CA TYR A 205 -8.31 6.68 -14.61
C TYR A 205 -6.78 6.76 -14.47
N VAL A 206 -6.20 5.99 -13.56
CA VAL A 206 -4.74 5.93 -13.36
C VAL A 206 -3.99 5.56 -14.65
N ILE A 207 -4.44 4.52 -15.36
CA ILE A 207 -3.80 4.04 -16.60
C ILE A 207 -3.83 5.11 -17.68
N ASN A 208 -4.98 5.78 -17.87
CA ASN A 208 -5.11 6.82 -18.90
C ASN A 208 -4.19 8.00 -18.61
N CYS A 209 -4.12 8.44 -17.35
CA CYS A 209 -3.20 9.49 -16.93
C CYS A 209 -1.73 9.07 -17.10
N LEU A 210 -1.40 7.81 -16.82
CA LEU A 210 -0.05 7.29 -17.03
C LEU A 210 0.33 7.29 -18.52
N LYS A 211 -0.58 6.88 -19.40
CA LYS A 211 -0.36 6.91 -20.85
C LYS A 211 -0.18 8.34 -21.36
N ASP A 212 -1.04 9.26 -20.93
CA ASP A 212 -0.92 10.68 -21.24
C ASP A 212 0.43 11.25 -20.79
N LEU A 213 0.84 10.96 -19.54
CA LEU A 213 2.14 11.35 -19.01
C LEU A 213 3.27 10.84 -19.93
N LEU A 214 3.30 9.54 -20.22
CA LEU A 214 4.36 8.92 -21.02
C LEU A 214 4.39 9.36 -22.49
N TYR A 215 3.28 9.91 -23.01
CA TYR A 215 3.22 10.43 -24.39
C TYR A 215 3.90 11.79 -24.55
N ARG A 216 4.13 12.51 -23.44
CA ARG A 216 4.75 13.84 -23.48
C ARG A 216 6.18 13.76 -24.03
N SER A 217 6.56 14.77 -24.83
CA SER A 217 7.85 14.80 -25.53
C SER A 217 9.04 14.74 -24.58
N GLU A 218 8.93 15.39 -23.41
CA GLU A 218 9.98 15.38 -22.40
C GLU A 218 10.27 14.00 -21.82
N PHE A 219 9.37 13.01 -21.97
CA PHE A 219 9.57 11.66 -21.45
C PHE A 219 9.96 10.64 -22.50
N GLN A 220 10.05 11.05 -23.77
CA GLN A 220 10.41 10.14 -24.86
C GLN A 220 11.86 9.67 -24.77
N GLU A 221 12.76 10.47 -24.18
CA GLU A 221 14.18 10.14 -24.03
C GLU A 221 14.50 9.09 -22.95
N PHE A 222 13.60 8.83 -21.99
CA PHE A 222 13.89 7.88 -20.91
C PHE A 222 13.73 6.43 -21.38
N GLU A 223 14.74 5.62 -21.12
CA GLU A 223 14.71 4.17 -21.41
C GLU A 223 14.22 3.37 -20.21
N GLU A 224 14.57 3.77 -18.98
CA GLU A 224 14.08 3.11 -17.77
C GLU A 224 13.00 3.94 -17.07
N VAL A 225 11.82 3.35 -16.90
CA VAL A 225 10.68 3.95 -16.21
C VAL A 225 10.35 3.15 -14.95
N ASN A 226 10.60 3.77 -13.80
CA ASN A 226 10.31 3.22 -12.49
C ASN A 226 9.02 3.83 -11.95
N LEU A 227 7.95 3.04 -11.91
CA LEU A 227 6.66 3.42 -11.37
C LEU A 227 6.60 3.03 -9.90
N TRP A 228 6.20 3.97 -9.05
CA TRP A 228 6.02 3.80 -7.62
C TRP A 228 4.63 4.28 -7.23
N SER A 229 3.93 3.49 -6.44
CA SER A 229 2.66 3.90 -5.84
C SER A 229 2.47 3.24 -4.49
N ASP A 230 1.47 3.68 -3.75
CA ASP A 230 1.01 2.90 -2.62
C ASP A 230 0.41 1.56 -3.10
N SER A 231 0.17 0.66 -2.17
CA SER A 231 -0.49 -0.62 -2.45
C SER A 231 -2.02 -0.49 -2.53
N GLY A 232 -2.54 0.73 -2.77
CA GLY A 232 -3.95 1.04 -2.85
C GLY A 232 -4.67 0.25 -3.95
N PRO A 233 -5.97 -0.08 -3.81
CA PRO A 233 -6.69 -0.95 -4.75
C PRO A 233 -6.70 -0.46 -6.20
N HIS A 234 -6.54 0.84 -6.42
CA HIS A 234 -6.53 1.47 -7.73
C HIS A 234 -5.19 1.37 -8.46
N PHE A 235 -4.08 1.17 -7.73
CA PHE A 235 -2.78 0.82 -8.30
C PHE A 235 -2.51 -0.69 -8.23
N LYS A 236 -2.65 -1.31 -7.05
CA LYS A 236 -2.32 -2.73 -6.84
C LYS A 236 -3.49 -3.62 -7.26
N ASN A 237 -3.72 -3.70 -8.57
CA ASN A 237 -4.72 -4.57 -9.19
C ASN A 237 -4.25 -5.15 -10.53
N ALA A 238 -4.99 -6.17 -10.98
CA ALA A 238 -4.72 -6.90 -12.21
C ALA A 238 -4.80 -6.06 -13.49
N ASP A 239 -5.55 -4.95 -13.51
CA ASP A 239 -5.69 -4.11 -14.70
C ASP A 239 -4.46 -3.23 -14.85
N TYR A 240 -4.03 -2.61 -13.74
CA TYR A 240 -2.83 -1.79 -13.70
C TYR A 240 -1.57 -2.62 -13.95
N LEU A 241 -1.48 -3.82 -13.37
CA LEU A 241 -0.40 -4.76 -13.64
C LEU A 241 -0.32 -5.12 -15.14
N TYR A 242 -1.46 -5.42 -15.77
CA TYR A 242 -1.50 -5.68 -17.22
C TYR A 242 -1.01 -4.47 -18.00
N SER A 243 -1.50 -3.28 -17.67
CA SER A 243 -1.12 -2.07 -18.40
C SER A 243 0.38 -1.78 -18.26
N ALA A 244 0.90 -1.79 -17.03
CA ALA A 244 2.29 -1.46 -16.74
C ALA A 244 3.30 -2.50 -17.27
N CYS A 245 2.98 -3.80 -17.20
CA CYS A 245 3.93 -4.86 -17.53
C CYS A 245 3.74 -5.49 -18.90
N LEU A 246 2.62 -5.25 -19.60
CA LEU A 246 2.36 -5.82 -20.93
C LEU A 246 1.98 -4.76 -21.95
N GLU A 247 1.01 -3.91 -21.64
CA GLU A 247 0.50 -2.93 -22.61
C GLU A 247 1.51 -1.80 -22.89
N LEU A 248 2.07 -1.17 -21.86
CA LEU A 248 3.03 -0.09 -22.01
C LEU A 248 4.33 -0.55 -22.70
N PRO A 249 4.93 -1.71 -22.36
CA PRO A 249 6.05 -2.25 -23.14
C PRO A 249 5.73 -2.48 -24.62
N GLN A 250 4.50 -2.83 -24.98
CA GLN A 250 4.10 -2.99 -26.39
C GLN A 250 3.96 -1.64 -27.10
N ILE A 251 3.43 -0.63 -26.41
CA ILE A 251 3.28 0.74 -26.95
C ILE A 251 4.63 1.46 -27.03
N SER A 252 5.55 1.16 -26.11
CA SER A 252 6.87 1.79 -26.04
C SER A 252 7.97 0.72 -25.89
N PRO A 253 8.31 -0.01 -26.96
CA PRO A 253 9.27 -1.12 -26.91
C PRO A 253 10.69 -0.71 -26.50
N SER A 254 11.05 0.56 -26.71
CA SER A 254 12.33 1.12 -26.27
C SER A 254 12.39 1.38 -24.76
N LYS A 255 11.27 1.26 -24.03
CA LYS A 255 11.17 1.56 -22.61
C LYS A 255 11.05 0.29 -21.77
N LYS A 256 11.86 0.22 -20.73
CA LYS A 256 11.82 -0.81 -19.69
C LYS A 256 11.02 -0.29 -18.50
N PHE A 257 9.89 -0.93 -18.23
CA PHE A 257 9.01 -0.56 -17.13
C PHE A 257 9.25 -1.44 -15.91
N LYS A 258 9.46 -0.80 -14.75
CA LYS A 258 9.52 -1.42 -13.43
C LYS A 258 8.38 -0.88 -12.59
N LEU A 259 7.52 -1.76 -12.10
CA LEU A 259 6.37 -1.43 -11.26
C LEU A 259 6.67 -1.82 -9.82
N ASN A 260 6.67 -0.84 -8.92
CA ASN A 260 7.03 -0.98 -7.52
C ASN A 260 5.93 -0.42 -6.62
N TYR A 261 5.71 -1.08 -5.48
CA TYR A 261 4.70 -0.69 -4.50
C TYR A 261 5.34 -0.44 -3.14
N PHE A 262 4.97 0.67 -2.48
CA PHE A 262 5.31 0.86 -1.07
C PHE A 262 4.63 -0.19 -0.20
N MET A 263 5.24 -0.49 0.94
CA MET A 263 4.59 -1.32 1.97
C MET A 263 3.36 -0.60 2.51
N GLU A 264 2.26 -1.33 2.66
CA GLU A 264 0.97 -0.81 3.12
C GLU A 264 1.13 -0.08 4.47
N ASN A 265 0.59 1.14 4.58
CA ASN A 265 0.54 1.96 5.81
C ASN A 265 1.87 2.49 6.35
N HIS A 266 2.96 2.47 5.58
CA HIS A 266 4.29 2.77 6.13
C HIS A 266 5.04 3.97 5.57
N ASP A 267 4.65 4.54 4.42
CA ASP A 267 5.43 5.62 3.80
C ASP A 267 4.55 6.82 3.40
N LYS A 268 4.85 8.00 3.99
CA LYS A 268 4.40 9.28 3.42
C LYS A 268 5.29 9.60 2.23
N SER A 269 4.68 9.87 1.09
CA SER A 269 5.38 10.15 -0.15
C SER A 269 5.66 11.65 -0.32
N ASP A 270 6.56 12.01 -1.23
CA ASP A 270 6.74 13.41 -1.65
C ASP A 270 5.48 13.98 -2.33
N VAL A 271 4.58 13.10 -2.81
CA VAL A 271 3.27 13.48 -3.34
C VAL A 271 2.38 14.01 -2.20
N ASP A 272 2.42 13.40 -1.00
CA ASP A 272 1.71 13.91 0.18
C ASP A 272 2.17 15.32 0.57
N GLY A 273 3.48 15.58 0.46
CA GLY A 273 4.07 16.89 0.69
C GLY A 273 3.49 17.96 -0.26
N HIS A 274 3.42 17.64 -1.55
CA HIS A 274 2.82 18.48 -2.58
C HIS A 274 1.32 18.69 -2.37
N PHE A 275 0.59 17.63 -2.02
CA PHE A 275 -0.82 17.69 -1.65
C PHE A 275 -1.11 18.59 -0.46
N ARG A 276 -0.22 18.61 0.53
CA ARG A 276 -0.31 19.57 1.64
C ARG A 276 -0.12 21.02 1.16
N VAL A 277 0.78 21.27 0.20
CA VAL A 277 0.95 22.60 -0.41
C VAL A 277 -0.31 23.00 -1.16
N LEU A 278 -0.84 22.15 -2.03
CA LEU A 278 -2.07 22.44 -2.77
C LEU A 278 -3.26 22.69 -1.84
N SER A 279 -3.42 21.93 -0.74
CA SER A 279 -4.47 22.19 0.25
C SER A 279 -4.37 23.57 0.90
N ARG A 280 -3.16 24.08 1.12
CA ARG A 280 -2.96 25.43 1.68
C ARG A 280 -3.32 26.49 0.65
N LEU A 281 -2.80 26.34 -0.57
CA LEU A 281 -3.12 27.26 -1.68
C LEU A 281 -4.62 27.30 -1.95
N PHE A 282 -5.28 26.15 -1.97
CA PHE A 282 -6.73 26.06 -2.15
C PHE A 282 -7.50 26.86 -1.09
N LYS A 283 -7.15 26.72 0.20
CA LYS A 283 -7.78 27.50 1.29
C LYS A 283 -7.56 29.00 1.14
N GLU A 284 -6.40 29.43 0.66
CA GLU A 284 -6.15 30.84 0.39
C GLU A 284 -6.95 31.36 -0.80
N ILE A 285 -7.07 30.56 -1.85
CA ILE A 285 -7.86 30.92 -3.03
C ILE A 285 -9.34 31.04 -2.65
N GLU A 286 -9.91 30.04 -1.95
CA GLU A 286 -11.32 30.01 -1.55
C GLU A 286 -11.70 31.23 -0.68
N ARG A 287 -10.76 31.75 0.13
CA ARG A 287 -10.96 32.97 0.94
C ARG A 287 -11.07 34.26 0.13
N ASN A 288 -10.55 34.28 -1.10
CA ASN A 288 -10.44 35.49 -1.91
C ASN A 288 -11.22 35.40 -3.23
N MET A 289 -11.59 34.20 -3.67
CA MET A 289 -12.17 33.94 -4.97
C MET A 289 -13.23 32.86 -4.87
N HIS A 290 -14.35 33.07 -5.56
CA HIS A 290 -15.36 32.04 -5.74
C HIS A 290 -14.92 31.09 -6.86
N LEU A 291 -14.85 29.79 -6.55
CA LEU A 291 -14.39 28.76 -7.48
C LEU A 291 -15.59 27.98 -8.01
N SER A 292 -16.07 28.32 -9.20
CA SER A 292 -17.29 27.73 -9.78
C SER A 292 -17.02 26.48 -10.61
N SER A 293 -15.82 26.35 -11.17
CA SER A 293 -15.44 25.27 -12.09
C SER A 293 -14.05 24.68 -11.79
N ILE A 294 -13.75 23.56 -12.45
CA ILE A 294 -12.42 22.94 -12.40
C ILE A 294 -11.38 23.82 -13.13
N GLU A 295 -11.81 24.52 -14.19
CA GLU A 295 -11.01 25.49 -14.92
C GLU A 295 -10.58 26.66 -14.02
N ASP A 296 -11.49 27.21 -13.21
CA ASP A 296 -11.19 28.28 -12.25
C ASP A 296 -10.14 27.82 -11.22
N LEU A 297 -10.31 26.59 -10.71
CA LEU A 297 -9.39 26.01 -9.75
C LEU A 297 -7.98 25.85 -10.35
N ILE A 298 -7.88 25.32 -11.57
CA ILE A 298 -6.59 25.18 -12.26
C ILE A 298 -5.94 26.53 -12.51
N PHE A 299 -6.72 27.51 -12.97
CA PHE A 299 -6.23 28.87 -13.21
C PHE A 299 -5.66 29.48 -11.93
N ALA A 300 -6.43 29.46 -10.84
CA ALA A 300 -6.01 30.02 -9.56
C ALA A 300 -4.79 29.31 -8.95
N LEU A 301 -4.73 27.97 -9.07
CA LEU A 301 -3.56 27.20 -8.62
C LEU A 301 -2.30 27.52 -9.43
N ARG A 302 -2.43 27.71 -10.75
CA ARG A 302 -1.30 28.11 -11.61
C ARG A 302 -0.78 29.51 -11.27
N GLU A 303 -1.68 30.47 -11.04
CA GLU A 303 -1.30 31.83 -10.65
C GLU A 303 -0.56 31.83 -9.30
N LYS A 304 -1.05 31.08 -8.31
CA LYS A 304 -0.40 30.96 -7.00
C LYS A 304 0.91 30.16 -7.04
N ALA A 305 1.04 29.24 -7.99
CA ALA A 305 2.23 28.42 -8.18
C ALA A 305 3.43 29.16 -8.79
N LYS A 306 3.19 30.30 -9.46
CA LYS A 306 4.25 31.17 -9.98
C LYS A 306 4.95 31.86 -8.80
N VAL A 307 5.96 31.21 -8.22
CA VAL A 307 6.85 31.82 -7.22
C VAL A 307 7.69 32.91 -7.92
N PRO A 308 7.88 34.10 -7.33
CA PRO A 308 8.78 35.11 -7.90
C PRO A 308 10.21 34.56 -8.04
N GLU A 309 10.87 34.87 -9.16
CA GLU A 309 12.14 34.34 -9.69
C GLU A 309 13.38 34.41 -8.76
N ASN A 310 13.26 34.86 -7.52
CA ASN A 310 14.38 35.20 -6.64
C ASN A 310 14.79 34.11 -5.63
N ILE A 311 14.42 32.85 -5.84
CA ILE A 311 14.91 31.73 -5.01
C ILE A 311 15.66 30.73 -5.90
N PRO A 312 17.00 30.61 -5.76
CA PRO A 312 17.84 29.80 -6.67
C PRO A 312 17.57 28.29 -6.67
N ASP A 313 16.73 27.80 -5.77
CA ASP A 313 16.61 26.36 -5.44
C ASP A 313 15.20 25.78 -5.69
N ASN A 314 14.26 26.55 -6.25
CA ASN A 314 12.92 26.08 -6.56
C ASN A 314 12.83 25.51 -7.99
N SER A 315 13.47 24.36 -8.21
CA SER A 315 13.41 23.59 -9.46
C SER A 315 12.06 22.87 -9.70
N TRP A 316 11.00 23.25 -8.98
CA TRP A 316 9.74 22.50 -8.94
C TRP A 316 8.80 23.01 -10.01
N VAL A 317 8.47 22.15 -10.98
CA VAL A 317 7.54 22.50 -12.06
C VAL A 317 6.20 21.82 -11.80
N TYR A 318 5.13 22.61 -11.75
CA TYR A 318 3.77 22.09 -11.59
C TYR A 318 3.00 22.16 -12.91
N HIS A 319 2.51 21.01 -13.34
CA HIS A 319 1.60 20.86 -14.46
C HIS A 319 0.21 20.54 -13.91
N PHE A 320 -0.80 21.17 -14.48
CA PHE A 320 -2.21 20.96 -14.14
C PHE A 320 -2.99 20.71 -15.42
N GLN A 321 -3.80 19.66 -15.44
CA GLN A 321 -4.66 19.34 -16.58
C GLN A 321 -5.99 18.76 -16.11
N ILE A 322 -7.00 18.89 -16.95
CA ILE A 322 -8.32 18.30 -16.72
C ILE A 322 -8.32 16.92 -17.35
N TYR A 323 -8.59 15.90 -16.54
CA TYR A 323 -8.92 14.58 -17.04
C TYR A 323 -10.42 14.50 -17.25
N ARG A 324 -10.83 14.44 -18.53
CA ARG A 324 -12.21 14.12 -18.93
C ARG A 324 -12.26 12.64 -19.29
N LYS A 325 -13.19 11.90 -18.68
CA LYS A 325 -13.33 10.46 -18.95
C LYS A 325 -14.12 10.30 -20.25
N ASP A 326 -13.42 10.41 -21.38
CA ASP A 326 -14.07 10.50 -22.69
C ASP A 326 -14.50 9.14 -23.26
N ALA A 327 -13.97 8.04 -22.73
CA ALA A 327 -14.27 6.69 -23.24
C ALA A 327 -14.85 5.75 -22.18
N ILE A 328 -15.99 5.15 -22.50
CA ILE A 328 -16.50 3.97 -21.80
C ILE A 328 -15.63 2.79 -22.22
N ARG A 329 -14.95 2.17 -21.25
CA ARG A 329 -14.20 0.93 -21.48
C ARG A 329 -15.20 -0.20 -21.72
N SER A 330 -15.29 -0.69 -22.96
CA SER A 330 -16.14 -1.85 -23.30
C SER A 330 -15.50 -3.18 -22.85
N LEU A 331 -14.16 -3.26 -22.92
CA LEU A 331 -13.38 -4.44 -22.61
C LEU A 331 -12.36 -4.20 -21.50
N LYS A 332 -12.34 -5.14 -20.55
CA LYS A 332 -11.47 -5.20 -19.40
C LYS A 332 -10.46 -6.34 -19.53
N ILE A 333 -9.22 -6.00 -19.88
CA ILE A 333 -8.08 -6.93 -19.82
C ILE A 333 -7.47 -6.92 -18.41
N ARG A 334 -7.19 -8.11 -17.89
CA ARG A 334 -6.63 -8.36 -16.56
C ARG A 334 -5.45 -9.31 -16.64
N ALA A 335 -4.38 -8.98 -15.94
CA ALA A 335 -3.28 -9.90 -15.66
C ALA A 335 -3.69 -10.90 -14.56
N LYS A 336 -3.53 -12.20 -14.82
CA LYS A 336 -3.64 -13.27 -13.83
C LYS A 336 -2.24 -13.83 -13.57
N VAL A 337 -1.79 -13.72 -12.33
CA VAL A 337 -0.52 -14.24 -11.83
C VAL A 337 -0.80 -15.54 -11.09
N SER A 338 -0.07 -16.61 -11.39
CA SER A 338 -0.35 -17.98 -10.90
C SER A 338 -0.29 -18.13 -9.37
N SER A 339 0.66 -17.48 -8.70
CA SER A 339 0.88 -17.60 -7.24
C SER A 339 0.13 -16.57 -6.39
N GLY A 340 -0.60 -15.64 -7.04
CA GLY A 340 -1.28 -14.51 -6.41
C GLY A 340 -0.44 -13.23 -6.39
N PHE A 341 -0.87 -12.22 -7.15
CA PHE A 341 -0.11 -10.98 -7.36
C PHE A 341 0.14 -10.14 -6.09
N ARG A 342 -0.69 -10.28 -5.04
CA ARG A 342 -0.56 -9.45 -3.82
C ARG A 342 0.68 -9.74 -2.99
N LYS A 343 1.32 -10.90 -3.21
CA LYS A 343 2.52 -11.36 -2.49
C LYS A 343 3.80 -10.62 -2.86
N TYR A 344 3.74 -9.77 -3.90
CA TYR A 344 4.92 -9.11 -4.45
C TYR A 344 4.77 -7.60 -4.41
N LEU A 345 5.90 -6.92 -4.22
CA LEU A 345 5.99 -5.46 -4.20
C LEU A 345 6.65 -4.91 -5.46
N SER A 346 7.40 -5.72 -6.21
CA SER A 346 8.09 -5.29 -7.42
C SER A 346 7.85 -6.23 -8.59
N PHE A 347 7.68 -5.66 -9.78
CA PHE A 347 7.40 -6.35 -11.04
C PHE A 347 8.14 -5.68 -12.20
N TYR A 348 8.66 -6.46 -13.15
CA TYR A 348 9.08 -5.96 -14.46
C TYR A 348 8.99 -7.06 -15.51
N LEU A 349 8.88 -6.70 -16.78
CA LEU A 349 8.93 -7.66 -17.89
C LEU A 349 10.39 -7.85 -18.30
N GLY A 350 10.93 -9.06 -18.09
CA GLY A 350 12.24 -9.47 -18.57
C GLY A 350 12.15 -10.38 -19.78
N ASP A 351 13.30 -10.79 -20.32
CA ASP A 351 13.39 -11.60 -21.55
C ASP A 351 12.70 -12.96 -21.42
N VAL A 352 12.70 -13.53 -20.21
CA VAL A 352 12.09 -14.83 -19.89
C VAL A 352 10.65 -14.73 -19.40
N GLY A 353 10.07 -13.52 -19.32
CA GLY A 353 8.70 -13.29 -18.83
C GLY A 353 8.61 -12.31 -17.67
N LEU A 354 7.52 -12.39 -16.90
CA LEU A 354 7.27 -11.47 -15.78
C LEU A 354 8.17 -11.83 -14.59
N MET A 355 9.02 -10.88 -14.19
CA MET A 355 9.93 -11.02 -13.07
C MET A 355 9.34 -10.32 -11.84
N THR A 356 9.37 -10.99 -10.68
CA THR A 356 8.75 -10.48 -9.44
C THR A 356 9.66 -10.60 -8.23
N CYS A 357 9.52 -9.67 -7.29
CA CYS A 357 10.20 -9.73 -6.00
C CYS A 357 9.20 -9.44 -4.85
N PRO A 358 9.20 -10.25 -3.76
CA PRO A 358 8.39 -10.00 -2.56
C PRO A 358 8.76 -8.67 -1.88
N LEU A 359 10.01 -8.23 -2.05
CA LEU A 359 10.56 -7.02 -1.49
C LEU A 359 11.00 -6.08 -2.63
N ASN A 360 11.11 -4.78 -2.33
CA ASN A 360 11.63 -3.81 -3.29
C ASN A 360 13.16 -3.78 -3.23
N LEU A 361 13.82 -4.81 -3.75
CA LEU A 361 15.28 -4.92 -3.75
C LEU A 361 15.85 -4.53 -5.13
N PRO A 362 16.94 -3.74 -5.18
CA PRO A 362 17.56 -3.34 -6.45
C PRO A 362 18.32 -4.48 -7.14
N ASP A 363 18.58 -5.58 -6.44
CA ASP A 363 19.34 -6.74 -6.92
C ASP A 363 18.47 -7.65 -7.80
N PRO A 364 18.77 -7.77 -9.13
CA PRO A 364 18.01 -8.62 -10.04
C PRO A 364 18.00 -10.10 -9.65
N SER A 365 19.01 -10.59 -8.92
CA SER A 365 19.08 -11.99 -8.48
C SER A 365 17.99 -12.37 -7.47
N LYS A 366 17.34 -11.36 -6.87
CA LYS A 366 16.22 -11.54 -5.94
C LYS A 366 14.88 -11.66 -6.64
N TYR A 367 14.84 -11.47 -7.96
CA TYR A 367 13.64 -11.64 -8.75
C TYR A 367 13.53 -13.07 -9.27
N PHE A 368 12.32 -13.58 -9.29
CA PHE A 368 12.00 -14.86 -9.90
C PHE A 368 10.89 -14.68 -10.92
N ASN A 369 10.94 -15.54 -11.93
CA ASN A 369 9.96 -15.56 -13.00
C ASN A 369 8.62 -16.08 -12.49
N ILE A 370 7.54 -15.52 -13.01
CA ILE A 370 6.19 -16.01 -12.77
C ILE A 370 5.34 -16.01 -14.02
N ASP A 371 4.50 -17.04 -14.12
CA ASP A 371 3.51 -17.15 -15.18
C ASP A 371 2.48 -16.01 -15.09
N LEU A 372 2.34 -15.32 -16.22
CA LEU A 372 1.38 -14.25 -16.42
C LEU A 372 0.43 -14.64 -17.56
N ARG A 373 -0.88 -14.61 -17.30
CA ARG A 373 -1.91 -14.80 -18.33
C ARG A 373 -2.80 -13.58 -18.43
N ALA A 374 -3.02 -13.08 -19.64
CA ALA A 374 -3.99 -12.03 -19.89
C ALA A 374 -5.38 -12.64 -20.07
N ASN A 375 -6.37 -12.11 -19.35
CA ASN A 375 -7.77 -12.48 -19.49
C ASN A 375 -8.58 -11.26 -19.91
N VAL A 376 -9.29 -11.37 -21.03
CA VAL A 376 -10.22 -10.35 -21.49
C VAL A 376 -11.61 -10.64 -20.93
N LYS A 377 -12.25 -9.63 -20.36
CA LYS A 377 -13.64 -9.68 -19.86
C LYS A 377 -14.38 -8.45 -20.33
N ARG A 378 -15.72 -8.51 -20.40
CA ARG A 378 -16.53 -7.30 -20.57
C ARG A 378 -16.40 -6.43 -19.33
N ASP A 379 -16.22 -5.11 -19.48
CA ASP A 379 -16.28 -4.20 -18.33
C ASP A 379 -17.74 -3.94 -17.98
N ILE A 380 -18.22 -4.56 -16.90
CA ILE A 380 -19.61 -4.46 -16.43
C ILE A 380 -19.77 -3.40 -15.33
N ARG A 381 -18.72 -2.62 -15.03
CA ARG A 381 -18.80 -1.59 -13.99
C ARG A 381 -19.78 -0.51 -14.42
N THR A 382 -20.95 -0.50 -13.79
CA THR A 382 -21.88 0.62 -13.85
C THR A 382 -21.26 1.77 -13.07
N LYS A 383 -20.89 2.82 -13.82
CA LYS A 383 -20.87 4.22 -13.40
C LYS A 383 -20.89 4.45 -11.87
N LYS A 384 -19.76 4.28 -11.16
CA LYS A 384 -19.59 4.75 -9.76
C LYS A 384 -19.28 6.27 -9.73
N TYR A 385 -19.89 7.00 -10.65
CA TYR A 385 -19.65 8.43 -10.85
C TYR A 385 -20.46 9.23 -9.84
N ALA A 386 -20.11 10.49 -9.66
CA ALA A 386 -21.05 11.44 -9.06
C ALA A 386 -22.38 11.32 -9.84
N PRO A 387 -23.53 11.23 -9.14
CA PRO A 387 -24.81 11.14 -9.82
C PRO A 387 -24.94 12.33 -10.79
N ASP A 388 -25.40 12.06 -12.01
CA ASP A 388 -25.79 13.12 -12.94
C ASP A 388 -26.78 14.02 -12.19
N ARG A 389 -26.46 15.31 -12.04
CA ARG A 389 -27.34 16.30 -11.39
C ARG A 389 -28.62 16.57 -12.19
N SER A 390 -28.90 15.81 -13.25
CA SER A 390 -30.17 15.80 -13.93
C SER A 390 -31.11 14.77 -13.29
N ASN A 391 -31.74 15.13 -12.18
CA ASN A 391 -33.12 14.74 -11.94
C ASN A 391 -33.82 15.87 -11.18
N PRO A 392 -34.82 16.53 -11.79
CA PRO A 392 -35.68 17.43 -11.05
C PRO A 392 -36.47 16.60 -10.05
N LEU A 393 -36.35 16.98 -8.77
CA LEU A 393 -37.27 16.74 -7.66
C LEU A 393 -38.34 15.67 -7.93
N GLY A 394 -37.95 14.40 -7.91
CA GLY A 394 -38.89 13.30 -7.76
C GLY A 394 -39.41 13.34 -6.34
N SER A 395 -40.67 13.70 -6.18
CA SER A 395 -41.40 13.71 -4.93
C SER A 395 -41.51 12.30 -4.37
N ASP A 396 -40.51 11.87 -3.60
CA ASP A 396 -40.68 10.90 -2.53
C ASP A 396 -39.60 11.17 -1.48
N THR A 397 -40.02 11.92 -0.47
CA THR A 397 -39.24 12.31 0.69
C THR A 397 -38.96 11.09 1.57
N ASP A 398 -37.94 10.32 1.20
CA ASP A 398 -37.34 9.35 2.10
C ASP A 398 -35.88 9.76 2.34
N ILE A 399 -35.70 10.56 3.39
CA ILE A 399 -34.42 11.18 3.80
C ILE A 399 -33.35 10.13 4.15
N MET A 400 -33.75 8.87 4.34
CA MET A 400 -32.88 7.81 4.84
C MET A 400 -32.94 6.55 3.96
N GLY A 401 -31.77 6.03 3.58
CA GLY A 401 -31.65 4.78 2.83
C GLY A 401 -32.18 3.57 3.62
N SER A 402 -32.61 2.53 2.91
CA SER A 402 -33.25 1.34 3.50
C SER A 402 -32.38 0.65 4.56
N THR A 403 -31.07 0.58 4.36
CA THR A 403 -30.12 0.02 5.33
C THR A 403 -30.06 0.85 6.62
N SER A 404 -30.00 2.18 6.50
CA SER A 404 -29.98 3.09 7.65
C SER A 404 -31.30 3.05 8.43
N ARG A 405 -32.44 2.91 7.74
CA ARG A 405 -33.74 2.65 8.38
C ARG A 405 -33.75 1.36 9.16
N ASN A 406 -33.24 0.27 8.58
CA ASN A 406 -33.16 -1.01 9.28
C ASN A 406 -32.27 -0.92 10.53
N THR A 407 -31.12 -0.25 10.43
CA THR A 407 -30.24 -0.05 11.59
C THR A 407 -30.90 0.82 12.67
N GLN A 408 -31.63 1.88 12.29
CA GLN A 408 -32.36 2.71 13.26
C GLN A 408 -33.52 1.95 13.89
N ARG A 409 -34.26 1.15 13.11
CA ARG A 409 -35.34 0.31 13.62
C ARG A 409 -34.81 -0.70 14.64
N ILE A 410 -33.71 -1.39 14.33
CA ILE A 410 -33.05 -2.32 15.26
C ILE A 410 -32.61 -1.61 16.55
N ARG A 411 -32.08 -0.38 16.46
CA ARG A 411 -31.69 0.39 17.64
C ARG A 411 -32.89 0.80 18.50
N VAL A 412 -34.01 1.15 17.87
CA VAL A 412 -35.26 1.48 18.56
C VAL A 412 -35.86 0.22 19.19
N GLU A 413 -35.86 -0.92 18.50
CA GLU A 413 -36.29 -2.21 19.03
C GLU A 413 -35.45 -2.64 20.24
N MET A 414 -34.12 -2.45 20.19
CA MET A 414 -33.22 -2.68 21.33
C MET A 414 -33.51 -1.75 22.52
N LEU A 415 -33.93 -0.51 22.27
CA LEU A 415 -34.28 0.46 23.32
C LEU A 415 -35.64 0.19 23.96
N ILE A 416 -36.58 -0.38 23.21
CA ILE A 416 -37.94 -0.68 23.70
C ILE A 416 -37.98 -2.00 24.50
N GLY A 417 -36.88 -2.77 24.53
CA GLY A 417 -36.76 -3.94 25.40
C GLY A 417 -37.65 -5.12 24.98
N ILE A 418 -37.97 -5.23 23.69
CA ILE A 418 -38.64 -6.42 23.16
C ILE A 418 -37.54 -7.44 22.84
N GLU A 419 -37.56 -8.57 23.54
CA GLU A 419 -36.78 -9.76 23.16
C GLU A 419 -37.07 -10.10 21.70
N VAL A 420 -36.13 -9.78 20.81
CA VAL A 420 -36.14 -10.32 19.46
C VAL A 420 -35.68 -11.77 19.59
N SER A 421 -36.65 -12.68 19.69
CA SER A 421 -36.41 -14.11 19.46
C SER A 421 -35.82 -14.28 18.05
N LEU A 422 -34.52 -14.55 18.02
CA LEU A 422 -33.82 -15.05 16.84
C LEU A 422 -34.40 -16.43 16.49
N ILE A 423 -35.31 -16.47 15.52
CA ILE A 423 -35.54 -17.69 14.75
C ILE A 423 -34.39 -17.78 13.75
N ILE A 424 -33.58 -18.83 13.91
CA ILE A 424 -32.47 -19.23 13.00
C ILE A 424 -33.00 -19.54 11.61
#